data_AF-A0A8S8XIE7-F1
#
_entry.id   AF-A0A8S8XIE7-F1
#
_cell.length_a   1.000
_cell.length_b   1.000
_cell.length_c   1.000
_cell.angle_alpha   90.00
_cell.angle_beta   90.00
_cell.angle_gamma   90.00
#
_symmetry.space_group_name_H-M   'P 1'
#
loop_
_entity.id
_entity.type
_entity.pdbx_description
1 polymer ?
#
loop_
_entity_poly.entity_id
_entity_poly.type
_entity_poly.pdbx_seq_one_letter_code
_entity_poly.pdbx_strand_id
1 'polypeptide(L)'
;MTLRPICEACGLDLAAQDPGDGPAVLGIFVLGFALVPLSILFDRVFAPPLWLTASVFALLLIACAVFGLRVAKAAFIALHFRHRNQ
;
A
#
# COMPACT_ATOMS: atom_id res chain seq x y z
N MET A 1 1.41 21.78 -7.91
CA MET A 1 0.90 21.85 -6.53
C MET A 1 2.11 21.95 -5.61
N THR A 2 2.31 23.09 -4.95
CA THR A 2 3.44 23.32 -4.05
C THR A 2 3.12 22.71 -2.69
N LEU A 3 3.74 21.57 -2.38
CA LEU A 3 3.72 20.98 -1.04
C LEU A 3 4.37 21.97 -0.07
N ARG A 4 3.64 22.33 0.98
CA ARG A 4 4.15 23.22 2.03
C ARG A 4 5.15 22.40 2.85
N PRO A 5 6.41 22.85 3.00
CA PRO A 5 7.47 22.03 3.58
C PRO A 5 7.20 21.71 5.05
N ILE A 6 6.47 22.56 5.76
CA ILE A 6 6.26 22.44 7.20
C ILE A 6 4.76 22.55 7.49
N CYS A 7 4.22 21.62 8.27
CA CYS A 7 2.84 21.70 8.74
C CYS A 7 2.70 22.76 9.85
N GLU A 8 1.86 23.77 9.66
CA GLU A 8 1.66 24.86 10.64
C GLU A 8 0.93 24.40 11.93
N ALA A 9 0.22 23.26 11.91
CA ALA A 9 -0.47 22.72 13.07
C ALA A 9 0.44 21.91 14.02
N CYS A 10 1.55 21.35 13.52
CA CYS A 10 2.40 20.43 14.30
C CYS A 10 3.92 20.56 14.04
N GLY A 11 4.33 21.53 13.21
CA GLY A 11 5.72 21.84 12.89
C GLY A 11 6.46 20.69 12.20
N LEU A 12 5.75 19.84 11.46
CA LEU A 12 6.29 18.62 10.89
C LEU A 12 6.83 18.90 9.48
N ASP A 13 8.07 18.51 9.19
CA ASP A 13 8.71 18.69 7.89
C ASP A 13 8.26 17.56 6.93
N LEU A 14 7.39 17.90 5.99
CA LEU A 14 6.79 16.95 5.03
C LEU A 14 7.79 16.53 3.95
N ALA A 15 8.85 17.30 3.71
CA ALA A 15 9.80 17.04 2.62
C ALA A 15 10.76 15.87 2.93
N ALA A 16 11.03 15.61 4.21
CA ALA A 16 11.86 14.48 4.67
C ALA A 16 11.04 13.19 4.90
N GLN A 17 9.72 13.30 4.78
CA GLN A 17 8.76 12.25 5.14
C GLN A 17 8.21 11.49 3.96
N ASP A 18 8.61 11.81 2.72
CA ASP A 18 8.42 10.92 1.58
C ASP A 18 9.23 9.64 1.88
N PRO A 19 8.57 8.56 2.36
CA PRO A 19 9.23 7.28 2.38
C PRO A 19 9.44 6.99 0.91
N GLY A 20 10.67 7.15 0.40
CA GLY A 20 10.93 6.89 -1.01
C GLY A 20 10.20 5.61 -1.40
N ASP A 21 9.49 5.61 -2.54
CA ASP A 21 8.42 4.67 -2.94
C ASP A 21 8.70 3.16 -2.74
N GLY A 22 9.88 2.77 -2.28
CA GLY A 22 10.28 1.44 -1.81
C GLY A 22 9.24 0.66 -1.00
N PRO A 23 8.56 1.19 0.03
CA PRO A 23 7.53 0.44 0.75
C PRO A 23 6.33 0.11 -0.13
N ALA A 24 5.93 1.03 -1.02
CA ALA A 24 4.82 0.81 -1.94
C ALA A 24 5.22 -0.20 -3.03
N VAL A 25 6.41 -0.05 -3.61
CA VAL A 25 6.94 -0.94 -4.65
C VAL A 25 7.12 -2.36 -4.12
N LEU A 26 7.74 -2.53 -2.95
CA LEU A 26 7.87 -3.84 -2.30
C LEU A 26 6.51 -4.44 -1.95
N GLY A 27 5.58 -3.62 -1.45
CA GLY A 27 4.21 -4.03 -1.18
C GLY A 27 3.52 -4.59 -2.43
N ILE A 28 3.60 -3.88 -3.56
CA ILE A 28 3.02 -4.30 -4.84
C ILE A 28 3.68 -5.59 -5.36
N PHE A 29 5.00 -5.74 -5.26
CA PHE A 29 5.68 -6.97 -5.70
C PHE A 29 5.26 -8.19 -4.88
N VAL A 30 5.19 -8.08 -3.55
CA VAL A 30 4.72 -9.16 -2.67
C VAL A 30 3.26 -9.48 -2.94
N LEU A 31 2.42 -8.45 -3.13
CA LEU A 31 1.02 -8.61 -3.49
C LEU A 31 0.84 -9.33 -4.83
N GLY A 32 1.58 -8.92 -5.86
CA GLY A 32 1.56 -9.59 -7.16
C GLY A 32 2.00 -11.04 -7.05
N PHE A 33 3.08 -11.30 -6.30
CA PHE A 33 3.59 -12.66 -6.09
C PHE A 33 2.59 -13.55 -5.34
N ALA A 34 1.79 -13.02 -4.43
CA ALA A 34 0.76 -13.77 -3.73
C ALA A 34 -0.52 -13.94 -4.55
N LEU A 35 -1.02 -12.87 -5.18
CA LEU A 35 -2.32 -12.86 -5.85
C LEU A 35 -2.33 -13.59 -7.19
N VAL A 36 -1.23 -13.53 -7.96
CA VAL A 36 -1.15 -14.20 -9.27
C VAL A 36 -1.27 -15.73 -9.17
N PRO A 37 -0.45 -16.45 -8.37
CA PRO A 37 -0.61 -17.89 -8.22
C PRO A 37 -1.94 -18.26 -7.57
N LEU A 38 -2.46 -17.42 -6.66
CA LEU A 38 -3.77 -17.63 -6.06
C LEU A 38 -4.90 -17.55 -7.09
N SER A 39 -4.81 -16.59 -8.03
CA SER A 39 -5.75 -16.44 -9.15
C SER A 39 -5.74 -17.68 -10.04
N ILE A 40 -4.55 -18.17 -10.40
CA ILE A 40 -4.40 -19.39 -11.22
C ILE A 40 -4.98 -20.61 -10.49
N LEU A 41 -4.72 -20.75 -9.19
CA LEU A 41 -5.24 -21.87 -8.41
C LEU A 41 -6.78 -21.82 -8.30
N PHE A 42 -7.33 -20.62 -8.08
CA PHE A 42 -8.77 -20.40 -8.04
C PHE A 42 -9.44 -20.78 -9.37
N ASP A 43 -8.84 -20.37 -10.48
CA ASP A 43 -9.32 -20.70 -11.83
C ASP A 43 -9.31 -22.21 -12.10
N ARG A 44 -8.27 -22.92 -11.61
CA ARG A 44 -8.15 -24.39 -11.75
C ARG A 44 -9.18 -25.17 -10.91
N VAL A 45 -9.52 -24.69 -9.72
CA VAL A 45 -10.42 -25.42 -8.81
C VAL A 45 -11.88 -25.15 -9.13
N PHE A 46 -12.24 -23.89 -9.42
CA PHE A 46 -13.63 -23.49 -9.56
C PHE A 46 -14.09 -23.33 -11.02
N ALA A 47 -13.16 -23.40 -11.98
CA ALA A 47 -13.39 -23.12 -13.40
C ALA A 47 -14.36 -21.95 -13.65
N PRO A 48 -14.21 -20.79 -12.96
CA PRO A 48 -15.17 -19.72 -13.09
C PRO A 48 -15.00 -19.00 -14.43
N PRO A 49 -16.03 -18.27 -14.88
CA PRO A 49 -15.85 -17.35 -16.00
C PRO A 49 -14.72 -16.35 -15.75
N LEU A 50 -13.85 -16.14 -16.75
CA LEU A 50 -12.65 -15.29 -16.66
C LEU A 50 -12.93 -13.85 -16.18
N TRP A 51 -14.09 -13.29 -16.54
CA TRP A 51 -14.49 -11.95 -16.13
C TRP A 51 -14.76 -11.86 -14.62
N LEU A 52 -15.34 -12.91 -14.03
CA LEU A 52 -15.59 -12.95 -12.59
C LEU A 52 -14.29 -13.05 -11.81
N THR A 53 -13.38 -13.95 -12.21
CA THR A 53 -12.05 -14.09 -11.62
C THR A 53 -11.29 -12.76 -11.71
N ALA A 54 -11.27 -12.13 -12.89
CA ALA A 54 -10.60 -10.85 -13.09
C ALA A 54 -11.19 -9.72 -12.21
N SER A 55 -12.52 -9.59 -12.12
CA SER A 55 -13.15 -8.54 -11.30
C SER A 55 -12.91 -8.74 -9.80
N VAL A 56 -13.03 -9.97 -9.29
CA VAL A 56 -12.80 -10.26 -7.86
C VAL A 56 -11.36 -10.00 -7.47
N PHE A 57 -10.41 -10.50 -8.25
CA PHE A 57 -8.99 -10.28 -7.97
C PHE A 57 -8.57 -8.82 -8.18
N ALA A 58 -9.14 -8.10 -9.15
CA ALA A 58 -8.91 -6.67 -9.32
C ALA A 58 -9.40 -5.86 -8.10
N LEU A 59 -10.61 -6.15 -7.60
CA LEU A 59 -11.14 -5.50 -6.40
C LEU A 59 -10.28 -5.80 -5.17
N LEU A 60 -9.84 -7.05 -5.03
CA LEU A 60 -8.99 -7.48 -3.92
C LEU A 60 -7.60 -6.82 -3.98
N LEU A 61 -7.04 -6.66 -5.19
CA LEU A 61 -5.77 -5.97 -5.41
C LEU A 61 -5.88 -4.49 -5.04
N ILE A 62 -6.96 -3.81 -5.43
CA ILE A 62 -7.24 -2.42 -5.03
C ILE A 62 -7.38 -2.31 -3.52
N ALA A 63 -8.16 -3.21 -2.89
CA ALA A 63 -8.37 -3.20 -1.44
C ALA A 63 -7.04 -3.37 -0.68
N CYS A 64 -6.22 -4.33 -1.09
CA CYS A 64 -4.90 -4.53 -0.49
C CYS A 64 -3.93 -3.38 -0.76
N ALA A 65 -3.96 -2.76 -1.95
CA ALA A 65 -3.15 -1.58 -2.24
C ALA A 65 -3.53 -0.41 -1.33
N VAL A 66 -4.82 -0.10 -1.21
CA VAL A 66 -5.32 0.96 -0.31
C VAL A 66 -4.94 0.67 1.15
N PHE A 67 -5.05 -0.59 1.58
CA PHE A 67 -4.63 -1.00 2.92
C PHE A 67 -3.12 -0.81 3.12
N GLY A 68 -2.29 -1.20 2.15
CA GLY A 68 -0.84 -1.00 2.19
C GLY A 68 -0.46 0.48 2.32
N LEU A 69 -1.11 1.36 1.54
CA LEU A 69 -0.94 2.81 1.63
C LEU A 69 -1.37 3.38 2.99
N ARG A 70 -2.45 2.87 3.59
CA ARG A 70 -2.90 3.27 4.94
C ARG A 70 -1.91 2.83 6.02
N VAL A 71 -1.42 1.59 5.95
CA VAL A 71 -0.45 1.05 6.90
C VAL A 71 0.89 1.78 6.79
N ALA A 72 1.36 2.07 5.58
CA ALA A 72 2.59 2.83 5.38
C ALA A 72 2.52 4.22 6.02
N LYS A 73 1.41 4.95 5.81
CA LYS A 73 1.18 6.25 6.45
C LYS A 73 1.14 6.15 7.98
N ALA A 74 0.46 5.14 8.52
CA ALA A 74 0.38 4.92 9.97
C ALA A 74 1.75 4.57 10.59
N ALA A 75 2.52 3.72 9.92
CA ALA A 75 3.86 3.33 10.35
C ALA A 75 4.81 4.53 10.39
N PHE A 76 4.72 5.43 9.40
CA PHE A 76 5.52 6.65 9.36
C PHE A 76 5.20 7.59 10.52
N ILE A 77 3.92 7.83 10.79
CA ILE A 77 3.49 8.67 11.91
C ILE A 77 4.01 8.08 13.23
N ALA A 78 3.90 6.77 13.42
CA ALA A 78 4.39 6.09 14.62
C ALA A 78 5.92 6.16 14.78
N LEU A 79 6.67 6.02 13.69
CA LEU A 79 8.14 6.08 13.73
C LEU A 79 8.65 7.48 14.09
N HIS A 80 8.00 8.53 13.54
CA HIS A 80 8.33 9.91 13.86
C HIS A 80 7.97 10.28 15.29
N PHE A 81 6.84 9.79 15.80
CA PHE A 81 6.46 10.03 17.20
C PHE A 81 7.44 9.39 18.19
N ARG A 82 8.01 8.23 17.83
CA ARG A 82 8.97 7.52 18.67
C ARG A 82 10.36 8.17 18.65
N HIS A 83 10.80 8.72 17.52
CA HIS A 83 12.11 9.37 17.42
C HIS A 83 12.13 10.83 17.89
N ARG A 84 10.99 11.56 17.92
CA ARG A 84 10.92 12.94 18.45
C ARG A 84 11.00 13.04 19.99
N ASN A 85 11.05 11.92 20.70
CA ASN A 85 11.16 11.87 22.16
C ASN A 85 12.59 11.53 22.63
N GLN A 86 13.57 11.66 21.75
CA GLN A 86 15.00 11.88 22.06
C GLN A 86 15.45 13.16 21.37
#